data_AF-A0A7D8UBB4-F1
#
_entry.id   AF-A0A7D8UBB4-F1
#
_cell.length_a   1.000
_cell.length_b   1.000
_cell.length_c   1.000
_cell.angle_alpha   90.00
_cell.angle_beta   90.00
_cell.angle_gamma   90.00
#
_symmetry.space_group_name_H-M   'P 1'
#
loop_
_entity.id
_entity.type
_entity.pdbx_description
1 polymer ?
#
loop_
_entity_poly.entity_id
_entity_poly.type
_entity_poly.pdbx_seq_one_letter_code
_entity_poly.pdbx_strand_id
1 'polypeptide(L)'
;MTYVICYTVQAKVVDHDGTVVSSDRITRQLEGLACHDDSVLNYAELPFDDECSFQGGHPRLTIDSKGQLLISVEVQSNRKLTRNEINALREDFEAQITDGIGAGCFDDLSAATGLSIEVRVPLRTRFTQDEGQAWIVKPATARGNEKRIAAVAKLVDQMDVKPQAPRVRVASVEPANSVEPAVSEKAATRGQPNFSKLFRLLAKPERNSLFDQIKAEVEACGNDLSSIGDGQYPYGNFGDPKLLRLLLNAGLPPNILDEKGHSLLIQAAGSPKCMEMLLKLGLDVNRICDDVYRSTALHRAAHVGSETGAKFLLANGADPSIKNEYGKIPQQCVNRLAPNRKALEALLQPPGSV
;
A
#
# COMPACT_ATOMS: atom_id res chain seq x y z
N MET A 1 9.35 37.39 4.47
CA MET A 1 9.39 36.99 3.06
C MET A 1 8.93 35.55 2.99
N THR A 2 8.12 35.16 2.02
CA THR A 2 7.64 33.78 1.87
C THR A 2 8.38 33.09 0.74
N TYR A 3 8.80 31.87 0.99
CA TYR A 3 9.47 31.02 0.02
C TYR A 3 8.54 29.89 -0.37
N VAL A 4 8.42 29.64 -1.68
CA VAL A 4 7.67 28.50 -2.21
C VAL A 4 8.66 27.43 -2.58
N ILE A 5 8.41 26.26 -2.02
CA ILE A 5 9.17 25.06 -2.27
C ILE A 5 8.31 24.17 -3.16
N CYS A 6 8.77 23.91 -4.38
CA CYS A 6 8.08 23.05 -5.32
C CYS A 6 8.82 21.71 -5.43
N TYR A 7 8.11 20.64 -5.13
CA TYR A 7 8.57 19.27 -5.34
C TYR A 7 7.78 18.63 -6.47
N THR A 8 8.50 18.07 -7.46
CA THR A 8 7.87 17.40 -8.61
C THR A 8 8.48 16.03 -8.85
N VAL A 9 7.60 15.06 -9.09
CA VAL A 9 7.95 13.66 -9.39
C VAL A 9 7.15 13.15 -10.58
N GLN A 10 7.72 12.23 -11.35
CA GLN A 10 7.03 11.62 -12.49
C GLN A 10 5.96 10.65 -12.02
N ALA A 11 4.81 10.65 -12.72
CA ALA A 11 3.70 9.76 -12.45
C ALA A 11 3.26 9.02 -13.71
N LYS A 12 2.58 7.89 -13.53
CA LYS A 12 1.89 7.18 -14.60
C LYS A 12 0.48 6.82 -14.15
N VAL A 13 -0.41 6.77 -15.13
CA VAL A 13 -1.76 6.24 -14.98
C VAL A 13 -1.72 4.76 -15.32
N VAL A 14 -2.13 3.93 -14.38
CA VAL A 14 -2.19 2.47 -14.50
C VAL A 14 -3.60 1.96 -14.23
N ASP A 15 -3.94 0.82 -14.81
CA ASP A 15 -5.17 0.08 -14.53
C ASP A 15 -5.04 -0.75 -13.24
N HIS A 16 -6.12 -1.38 -12.78
CA HIS A 16 -6.15 -2.31 -11.64
C HIS A 16 -5.11 -3.45 -11.74
N ASP A 17 -4.78 -3.88 -12.96
CA ASP A 17 -3.74 -4.89 -13.23
C ASP A 17 -2.31 -4.31 -13.27
N GLY A 18 -2.12 -3.03 -12.95
CA GLY A 18 -0.82 -2.35 -13.03
C GLY A 18 -0.35 -2.05 -14.47
N THR A 19 -1.22 -2.28 -15.46
CA THR A 19 -0.90 -1.97 -16.87
C THR A 19 -0.96 -0.46 -17.09
N VAL A 20 0.09 0.12 -17.68
CA VAL A 20 0.14 1.56 -17.97
C VAL A 20 -0.86 1.91 -19.06
N VAL A 21 -1.87 2.71 -18.72
CA VAL A 21 -2.94 3.20 -19.63
C VAL A 21 -2.72 4.67 -20.04
N SER A 22 -1.60 5.27 -19.61
CA SER A 22 -1.27 6.67 -19.89
C SER A 22 -1.27 6.97 -21.39
N SER A 23 -2.29 7.69 -21.85
CA SER A 23 -2.37 8.27 -23.19
C SER A 23 -2.42 9.78 -23.10
N ASP A 24 -1.93 10.50 -24.12
CA ASP A 24 -1.94 11.97 -24.14
C ASP A 24 -3.33 12.56 -23.88
N ARG A 25 -4.39 11.85 -24.30
CA ARG A 25 -5.78 12.26 -24.06
C ARG A 25 -6.16 12.15 -22.59
N ILE A 26 -5.84 11.03 -21.94
CA ILE A 26 -6.10 10.82 -20.51
C ILE A 26 -5.26 11.78 -19.67
N THR A 27 -3.97 11.87 -19.96
CA THR A 27 -3.01 12.73 -19.24
C THR A 27 -3.48 14.19 -19.24
N ARG A 28 -3.91 14.73 -20.39
CA ARG A 28 -4.44 16.10 -20.50
C ARG A 28 -5.74 16.33 -19.74
N GLN A 29 -6.63 15.34 -19.66
CA GLN A 29 -7.86 15.47 -18.88
C GLN A 29 -7.60 15.45 -17.37
N LEU A 30 -6.52 14.79 -16.95
CA LEU A 30 -6.07 14.74 -15.55
C LEU A 30 -5.29 16.00 -15.12
N GLU A 31 -4.89 16.86 -16.05
CA GLU A 31 -4.13 18.07 -15.73
C GLU A 31 -4.89 18.99 -14.77
N GLY A 32 -4.22 19.32 -13.66
CA GLY A 32 -4.73 20.20 -12.64
C GLY A 32 -5.69 19.55 -11.64
N LEU A 33 -5.93 18.24 -11.73
CA LEU A 33 -6.60 17.47 -10.68
C LEU A 33 -5.77 17.56 -9.40
N ALA A 34 -6.41 17.92 -8.28
CA ALA A 34 -5.77 18.09 -6.97
C ALA A 34 -6.47 17.23 -5.93
N CYS A 35 -5.73 16.78 -4.91
CA CYS A 35 -6.30 16.06 -3.79
C CYS A 35 -7.28 16.94 -2.98
N HIS A 36 -8.19 16.29 -2.25
CA HIS A 36 -9.09 16.97 -1.32
C HIS A 36 -8.37 17.40 -0.02
N ASP A 37 -9.02 18.26 0.76
CA ASP A 37 -8.45 18.97 1.91
C ASP A 37 -7.98 18.05 3.05
N ASP A 38 -8.45 16.80 3.11
CA ASP A 38 -8.06 15.82 4.14
C ASP A 38 -6.80 15.01 3.78
N SER A 39 -6.23 15.22 2.59
CA SER A 39 -5.05 14.49 2.09
C SER A 39 -3.81 15.38 1.94
N VAL A 40 -3.66 16.36 2.85
CA VAL A 40 -2.47 17.22 2.89
C VAL A 40 -1.30 16.42 3.45
N LEU A 41 -0.13 16.55 2.81
CA LEU A 41 1.10 16.01 3.39
C LEU A 41 1.38 16.69 4.75
N ASN A 42 1.80 15.90 5.72
CA ASN A 42 2.02 16.35 7.10
C ASN A 42 3.49 16.70 7.31
N TYR A 43 3.79 17.95 7.68
CA TYR A 43 5.17 18.43 7.86
C TYR A 43 5.59 18.60 9.33
N ALA A 44 4.73 18.23 10.28
CA ALA A 44 4.93 18.45 11.72
C ALA A 44 6.10 17.68 12.35
N GLU A 45 6.81 16.86 11.57
CA GLU A 45 7.87 15.95 12.03
C GLU A 45 9.25 16.30 11.44
N LEU A 46 9.35 17.42 10.71
CA LEU A 46 10.63 17.89 10.19
C LEU A 46 11.49 18.43 11.34
N PRO A 47 12.80 18.14 11.36
CA PRO A 47 13.69 18.50 12.47
C PRO A 47 13.89 20.02 12.65
N PHE A 48 13.29 20.84 11.78
CA PHE A 48 13.34 22.29 11.76
C PHE A 48 11.95 22.94 11.68
N ASP A 49 10.87 22.18 11.87
CA ASP A 49 9.48 22.70 11.84
C ASP A 49 9.25 23.75 12.94
N ASP A 50 9.83 23.56 14.13
CA ASP A 50 9.78 24.53 15.25
C ASP A 50 10.39 25.91 14.87
N GLU A 51 11.28 25.95 13.87
CA GLU A 51 11.94 27.17 13.38
C GLU A 51 11.36 27.66 12.03
N CYS A 52 10.40 26.94 11.46
CA CYS A 52 9.94 27.13 10.09
C CYS A 52 8.47 26.74 9.95
N SER A 53 7.58 27.73 9.82
CA SER A 53 6.15 27.43 9.63
C SER A 53 5.88 27.01 8.19
N PHE A 54 5.42 25.77 7.98
CA PHE A 54 4.98 25.28 6.69
C PHE A 54 3.47 25.50 6.45
N GLN A 55 3.08 25.89 5.24
CA GLN A 55 1.67 25.95 4.80
C GLN A 55 1.53 25.38 3.38
N GLY A 56 0.43 24.66 3.12
CA GLY A 56 0.17 24.00 1.83
C GLY A 56 0.45 22.51 1.88
N GLY A 57 0.84 21.91 0.74
CA GLY A 57 1.13 20.48 0.67
C GLY A 57 0.06 19.59 0.06
N HIS A 58 -0.77 20.13 -0.82
CA HIS A 58 -1.76 19.36 -1.58
C HIS A 58 -1.13 18.85 -2.88
N PRO A 59 -0.99 17.52 -3.07
CA PRO A 59 -0.60 16.96 -4.34
C PRO A 59 -1.53 17.37 -5.48
N ARG A 60 -0.91 17.78 -6.59
CA ARG A 60 -1.61 18.14 -7.82
C ARG A 60 -0.95 17.52 -9.03
N LEU A 61 -1.77 17.08 -9.98
CA LEU A 61 -1.31 16.59 -11.25
C LEU A 61 -0.98 17.75 -12.20
N THR A 62 0.22 17.72 -12.76
CA THR A 62 0.68 18.69 -13.77
C THR A 62 1.28 17.96 -14.95
N ILE A 63 1.50 18.68 -16.05
CA ILE A 63 2.12 18.11 -17.26
C ILE A 63 3.39 18.90 -17.57
N ASP A 64 4.46 18.18 -17.90
CA ASP A 64 5.71 18.81 -18.33
C ASP A 64 5.67 19.25 -19.82
N SER A 65 6.70 19.97 -20.27
CA SER A 65 6.79 20.40 -21.67
C SER A 65 6.86 19.26 -22.70
N LYS A 66 7.05 18.01 -22.25
CA LYS A 66 7.08 16.80 -23.07
C LYS A 66 5.77 16.00 -23.01
N GLY A 67 4.75 16.49 -22.30
CA GLY A 67 3.46 15.80 -22.17
C GLY A 67 3.43 14.72 -21.09
N GLN A 68 4.45 14.63 -20.22
CA GLN A 68 4.51 13.61 -19.17
C GLN A 68 3.72 14.07 -17.93
N LEU A 69 2.96 13.14 -17.34
CA LEU A 69 2.25 13.38 -16.10
C LEU A 69 3.22 13.49 -14.94
N LEU A 70 3.08 14.55 -14.16
CA LEU A 70 3.83 14.79 -12.94
C LEU A 70 2.87 14.93 -11.76
N ILE A 71 3.36 14.55 -10.59
CA ILE A 71 2.78 14.99 -9.32
C ILE A 71 3.64 16.15 -8.83
N SER A 72 2.99 17.27 -8.54
CA SER A 72 3.60 18.47 -8.00
C SER A 72 3.00 18.81 -6.65
N VAL A 73 3.86 19.13 -5.70
CA VAL A 73 3.49 19.60 -4.37
C VAL A 73 4.19 20.93 -4.12
N GLU A 74 3.43 21.91 -3.65
CA GLU A 74 3.99 23.19 -3.22
C GLU A 74 3.76 23.41 -1.74
N VAL A 75 4.81 23.88 -1.06
CA VAL A 75 4.78 24.24 0.36
C VAL A 75 5.38 25.62 0.53
N GLN A 76 4.72 26.45 1.32
CA GLN A 76 5.22 27.76 1.73
C GLN A 76 6.04 27.64 3.01
N SER A 77 7.15 28.35 3.03
CA SER A 77 8.00 28.55 4.21
C SER A 77 8.14 30.05 4.50
N ASN A 78 8.22 30.40 5.79
CA ASN A 78 8.50 31.76 6.24
C ASN A 78 9.98 32.18 6.11
N ARG A 79 10.87 31.23 5.78
CA ARG A 79 12.32 31.46 5.58
C ARG A 79 12.91 30.63 4.45
N LYS A 80 14.07 31.06 3.96
CA LYS A 80 14.83 30.26 2.98
C LYS A 80 15.37 29.01 3.67
N LEU A 81 15.29 27.88 2.99
CA LEU A 81 15.79 26.62 3.50
C LEU A 81 17.22 26.41 3.04
N THR A 82 18.02 25.81 3.91
CA THR A 82 19.37 25.35 3.59
C THR A 82 19.29 24.07 2.76
N ARG A 83 20.41 23.71 2.13
CA ARG A 83 20.50 22.49 1.30
C ARG A 83 20.18 21.21 2.09
N ASN A 84 20.55 21.15 3.37
CA ASN A 84 20.30 19.98 4.20
C ASN A 84 18.81 19.87 4.57
N GLU A 85 18.17 20.99 4.86
CA GLU A 85 16.73 21.05 5.14
C GLU A 85 15.90 20.68 3.91
N ILE A 86 16.32 21.16 2.73
CA ILE A 86 15.73 20.76 1.44
C ILE A 86 15.84 19.25 1.20
N ASN A 87 16.99 18.64 1.54
CA ASN A 87 17.16 17.20 1.40
C ASN A 87 16.27 16.41 2.37
N ALA A 88 16.15 16.85 3.62
CA ALA A 88 15.27 16.22 4.60
C ALA A 88 13.80 16.32 4.17
N LEU A 89 13.38 17.51 3.72
CA LEU A 89 12.04 17.73 3.18
C LEU A 89 11.78 16.88 1.94
N ARG A 90 12.80 16.65 1.10
CA ARG A 90 12.71 15.74 -0.05
C ARG A 90 12.49 14.28 0.38
N GLU A 91 13.26 13.78 1.34
CA GLU A 91 13.10 12.41 1.84
C GLU A 91 11.70 12.18 2.42
N ASP A 92 11.20 13.18 3.15
CA ASP A 92 9.85 13.18 3.70
C ASP A 92 8.76 13.21 2.61
N PHE A 93 8.89 14.10 1.62
CA PHE A 93 8.02 14.10 0.43
C PHE A 93 8.01 12.74 -0.28
N GLU A 94 9.17 12.14 -0.52
CA GLU A 94 9.30 10.85 -1.19
C GLU A 94 8.60 9.74 -0.39
N ALA A 95 8.77 9.71 0.93
CA ALA A 95 8.10 8.75 1.81
C ALA A 95 6.57 8.92 1.78
N GLN A 96 6.08 10.14 2.03
CA GLN A 96 4.64 10.38 2.10
C GLN A 96 3.94 10.26 0.75
N ILE A 97 4.61 10.58 -0.36
CA ILE A 97 4.05 10.39 -1.70
C ILE A 97 3.97 8.91 -2.07
N THR A 98 4.99 8.13 -1.73
CA THR A 98 5.00 6.68 -2.00
C THR A 98 3.99 5.93 -1.13
N ASP A 99 3.87 6.31 0.14
CA ASP A 99 2.96 5.68 1.09
C ASP A 99 1.51 6.22 1.03
N GLY A 100 1.33 7.50 0.64
CA GLY A 100 0.06 8.22 0.70
C GLY A 100 -0.68 8.37 -0.64
N ILE A 101 0.02 8.57 -1.77
CA ILE A 101 -0.66 8.63 -3.09
C ILE A 101 -1.16 7.25 -3.50
N GLY A 102 -0.47 6.18 -3.08
CA GLY A 102 -0.97 4.80 -3.21
C GLY A 102 -2.13 4.45 -2.26
N ALA A 103 -2.50 5.33 -1.32
CA ALA A 103 -3.45 5.02 -0.25
C ALA A 103 -4.68 5.93 -0.15
N GLY A 104 -4.86 6.93 -1.03
CA GLY A 104 -6.07 7.76 -0.95
C GLY A 104 -6.17 9.03 -1.79
N CYS A 105 -5.04 9.62 -2.22
CA CYS A 105 -5.04 11.00 -2.73
C CYS A 105 -5.89 11.26 -3.99
N PHE A 106 -6.24 10.19 -4.73
CA PHE A 106 -7.08 10.25 -5.94
C PHE A 106 -8.15 9.16 -5.94
N ASP A 107 -8.70 8.81 -4.77
CA ASP A 107 -9.71 7.76 -4.65
C ASP A 107 -10.94 8.02 -5.52
N ASP A 108 -11.34 9.28 -5.69
CA ASP A 108 -12.46 9.63 -6.57
C ASP A 108 -12.20 9.26 -8.04
N LEU A 109 -10.93 9.36 -8.49
CA LEU A 109 -10.54 8.93 -9.82
C LEU A 109 -10.57 7.40 -9.92
N SER A 110 -10.02 6.71 -8.92
CA SER A 110 -10.00 5.25 -8.87
C SER A 110 -11.41 4.67 -8.82
N ALA A 111 -12.28 5.20 -7.97
CA ALA A 111 -13.66 4.77 -7.82
C ALA A 111 -14.48 4.99 -9.10
N ALA A 112 -14.23 6.07 -9.84
CA ALA A 112 -14.99 6.40 -11.04
C ALA A 112 -14.48 5.74 -12.32
N THR A 113 -13.18 5.39 -12.40
CA THR A 113 -12.55 4.97 -13.66
C THR A 113 -11.80 3.63 -13.58
N GLY A 114 -11.58 3.09 -12.38
CA GLY A 114 -10.72 1.92 -12.17
C GLY A 114 -9.22 2.21 -12.32
N LEU A 115 -8.84 3.45 -12.67
CA LEU A 115 -7.44 3.85 -12.86
C LEU A 115 -6.82 4.34 -11.56
N SER A 116 -5.54 4.05 -11.37
CA SER A 116 -4.73 4.58 -10.28
C SER A 116 -3.54 5.39 -10.80
N ILE A 117 -3.04 6.30 -9.96
CA ILE A 117 -1.88 7.12 -10.26
C ILE A 117 -0.70 6.56 -9.48
N GLU A 118 0.23 5.97 -10.22
CA GLU A 118 1.41 5.38 -9.64
C GLU A 118 2.58 6.36 -9.74
N VAL A 119 3.23 6.59 -8.60
CA VAL A 119 4.45 7.40 -8.51
C VAL A 119 5.59 6.59 -9.08
N ARG A 120 6.25 7.14 -10.09
CA ARG A 120 7.49 6.54 -10.58
C ARG A 120 8.62 7.04 -9.70
N VAL A 121 9.00 6.26 -8.69
CA VAL A 121 10.18 6.53 -7.86
C VAL A 121 11.42 6.61 -8.78
N PRO A 122 12.14 7.75 -8.90
CA PRO A 122 12.76 8.06 -10.20
C PRO A 122 14.29 7.99 -10.19
N LEU A 123 14.87 8.03 -11.40
CA LEU A 123 16.24 8.53 -11.62
C LEU A 123 16.31 10.07 -11.61
N ARG A 124 15.18 10.81 -11.55
CA ARG A 124 15.11 12.29 -11.61
C ARG A 124 13.87 12.86 -10.89
N THR A 125 14.05 13.33 -9.66
CA THR A 125 13.14 14.29 -8.97
C THR A 125 13.57 15.72 -9.29
N ARG A 126 12.63 16.69 -9.24
CA ARG A 126 12.96 18.12 -9.41
C ARG A 126 12.47 18.93 -8.22
N PHE A 127 13.36 19.75 -7.67
CA PHE A 127 13.10 20.59 -6.51
C PHE A 127 13.50 22.03 -6.83
N THR A 128 12.61 22.99 -6.59
CA THR A 128 12.91 24.42 -6.70
C THR A 128 12.48 25.16 -5.43
N GLN A 129 13.19 26.24 -5.12
CA GLN A 129 12.83 27.15 -4.04
C GLN A 129 12.94 28.58 -4.54
N ASP A 130 11.80 29.24 -4.65
CA ASP A 130 11.67 30.58 -5.22
C ASP A 130 10.89 31.50 -4.28
N GLU A 131 11.08 32.81 -4.39
CA GLU A 131 10.29 33.78 -3.62
C GLU A 131 8.89 33.89 -4.22
N GLY A 132 7.85 33.80 -3.38
CA GLY A 132 6.47 33.87 -3.88
C GLY A 132 5.43 33.36 -2.88
N GLN A 133 4.24 33.08 -3.41
CA GLN A 133 3.14 32.41 -2.71
C GLN A 133 2.83 31.10 -3.42
N ALA A 134 2.74 30.01 -2.67
CA ALA A 134 2.29 28.71 -3.20
C ALA A 134 0.84 28.81 -3.68
N TRP A 135 0.44 27.85 -4.50
CA TRP A 135 -0.93 27.77 -4.99
C TRP A 135 -1.94 27.81 -3.85
N ILE A 136 -2.89 28.75 -3.94
CA ILE A 136 -4.07 28.76 -3.09
C ILE A 136 -5.06 27.76 -3.69
N VAL A 137 -5.34 26.68 -2.96
CA VAL A 137 -6.45 25.78 -3.31
C VAL A 137 -7.74 26.57 -3.13
N LYS A 138 -8.38 26.95 -4.24
CA LYS A 138 -9.70 27.60 -4.19
C LYS A 138 -10.74 26.52 -3.79
N PRO A 139 -11.70 26.82 -2.90
CA PRO A 139 -12.76 25.88 -2.49
C PRO A 139 -13.75 25.46 -3.62
N ALA A 140 -13.42 25.76 -4.88
CA ALA A 140 -14.15 25.37 -6.09
C ALA A 140 -13.45 24.24 -6.89
N THR A 141 -12.57 23.46 -6.25
CA THR A 141 -11.85 22.32 -6.85
C THR A 141 -12.72 21.07 -7.02
N ALA A 142 -13.71 20.82 -6.17
CA ALA A 142 -14.57 19.63 -6.25
C ALA A 142 -15.31 19.51 -7.60
N ARG A 143 -16.04 20.55 -8.02
CA ARG A 143 -16.76 20.56 -9.31
C ARG A 143 -15.82 20.50 -10.52
N GLY A 144 -14.59 21.01 -10.36
CA GLY A 144 -13.55 20.91 -11.39
C GLY A 144 -12.97 19.49 -11.48
N ASN A 145 -12.74 18.84 -10.34
CA ASN A 145 -12.29 17.46 -10.23
C ASN A 145 -13.34 16.51 -10.81
N GLU A 146 -14.61 16.64 -10.40
CA GLU A 146 -15.73 15.85 -10.94
C GLU A 146 -15.82 15.90 -12.47
N LYS A 147 -15.70 17.10 -13.06
CA LYS A 147 -15.73 17.26 -14.52
C LYS A 147 -14.57 16.55 -15.22
N ARG A 148 -13.36 16.65 -14.66
CA ARG A 148 -12.16 15.98 -15.19
C ARG A 148 -12.30 14.47 -15.09
N ILE A 149 -12.71 13.96 -13.93
CA ILE A 149 -12.94 12.53 -13.68
C ILE A 149 -14.01 11.99 -14.64
N ALA A 150 -15.13 12.69 -14.80
CA ALA A 150 -16.19 12.28 -15.73
C ALA A 150 -15.73 12.29 -17.20
N ALA A 151 -14.84 13.20 -17.59
CA ALA A 151 -14.25 13.21 -18.93
C ALA A 151 -13.31 12.03 -19.16
N VAL A 152 -12.52 11.64 -18.14
CA VAL A 152 -11.66 10.46 -18.19
C VAL A 152 -12.49 9.18 -18.24
N ALA A 153 -13.54 9.06 -17.41
CA ALA A 153 -14.45 7.90 -17.42
C ALA A 153 -15.01 7.63 -18.84
N LYS A 154 -15.50 8.68 -19.52
CA LYS A 154 -15.97 8.56 -20.90
C LYS A 154 -14.90 8.10 -21.89
N LEU A 155 -13.64 8.48 -21.68
CA LEU A 155 -12.53 8.05 -22.54
C LEU A 155 -12.18 6.59 -22.27
N VAL A 156 -12.20 6.16 -21.02
CA VAL A 156 -11.97 4.75 -20.63
C VAL A 156 -13.05 3.85 -21.19
N ASP A 157 -14.33 4.24 -21.10
CA ASP A 157 -15.45 3.49 -21.69
C ASP A 157 -15.32 3.33 -23.21
N GLN A 158 -14.72 4.31 -23.89
CA GLN A 158 -14.48 4.27 -25.33
C GLN A 158 -13.24 3.44 -25.71
N MET A 159 -12.42 3.04 -24.75
CA MET A 159 -11.19 2.30 -25.01
C MET A 159 -11.39 0.80 -25.18
N ASP A 160 -12.58 0.24 -24.92
CA ASP A 160 -13.02 -1.16 -25.08
C ASP A 160 -11.99 -2.10 -25.77
N VAL A 161 -10.94 -2.45 -25.01
CA VAL A 161 -9.99 -3.49 -25.40
C VAL A 161 -10.58 -4.78 -24.86
N LYS A 162 -11.02 -5.65 -25.77
CA LYS A 162 -11.41 -7.04 -25.48
C LYS A 162 -10.51 -7.64 -24.40
N PRO A 163 -11.05 -8.36 -23.40
CA PRO A 163 -10.23 -9.07 -22.42
C PRO A 163 -9.33 -10.05 -23.17
N GLN A 164 -8.04 -9.72 -23.29
CA GLN A 164 -7.05 -10.67 -23.75
C GLN A 164 -6.57 -11.44 -22.53
N ALA A 165 -6.79 -12.75 -22.57
CA ALA A 165 -6.26 -13.67 -21.57
C ALA A 165 -4.75 -13.40 -21.33
N PRO A 166 -4.29 -13.46 -20.07
CA PRO A 166 -2.91 -13.14 -19.75
C PRO A 166 -1.97 -14.06 -20.51
N ARG A 167 -1.16 -13.49 -21.41
CA ARG A 167 -0.02 -14.18 -22.02
C ARG A 167 1.11 -14.23 -20.99
N VAL A 168 1.05 -15.22 -20.12
CA VAL A 168 2.19 -15.59 -19.27
C VAL A 168 3.33 -16.02 -20.19
N ARG A 169 4.42 -15.24 -20.23
CA ARG A 169 5.70 -15.73 -20.71
C ARG A 169 6.31 -16.59 -19.61
N VAL A 170 5.99 -17.88 -19.64
CA VAL A 170 6.71 -18.89 -18.86
C VAL A 170 8.08 -19.01 -19.51
N ALA A 171 9.13 -18.55 -18.81
CA ALA A 171 10.49 -18.97 -19.11
C ALA A 171 10.57 -20.47 -18.77
N SER A 172 10.81 -21.28 -19.80
CA SER A 172 10.94 -22.73 -19.70
C SER A 172 12.03 -23.10 -18.69
N VAL A 173 11.61 -23.69 -17.57
CA VAL A 173 12.45 -24.60 -16.79
C VAL A 173 11.70 -25.91 -16.79
N GLU A 174 12.26 -26.90 -17.50
CA GLU A 174 11.73 -28.27 -17.52
C GLU A 174 11.80 -28.87 -16.11
N PRO A 175 10.75 -29.53 -15.61
CA PRO A 175 10.88 -30.46 -14.52
C PRO A 175 10.97 -31.90 -15.05
N ALA A 176 11.96 -32.62 -14.54
CA ALA A 176 12.16 -34.03 -14.79
C ALA A 176 11.05 -34.88 -14.12
N ASN A 177 10.42 -35.72 -14.96
CA ASN A 177 9.86 -37.04 -14.71
C ASN A 177 8.99 -37.35 -13.46
N SER A 178 7.76 -37.78 -13.79
CA SER A 178 7.03 -38.96 -13.27
C SER A 178 6.51 -38.88 -11.83
N VAL A 179 5.25 -39.18 -11.48
CA VAL A 179 4.34 -40.24 -11.91
C VAL A 179 2.89 -39.81 -11.59
N GLU A 180 1.95 -39.95 -12.53
CA GLU A 180 0.50 -39.95 -12.22
C GLU A 180 0.08 -41.30 -11.59
N PRO A 181 -1.02 -41.33 -10.83
CA PRO A 181 -2.14 -42.05 -11.42
C PRO A 181 -3.47 -41.29 -11.34
N ALA A 182 -4.21 -41.42 -12.44
CA ALA A 182 -5.59 -41.05 -12.61
C ALA A 182 -6.52 -41.80 -11.63
N VAL A 183 -7.46 -41.07 -11.00
CA VAL A 183 -8.80 -41.58 -10.70
C VAL A 183 -9.83 -40.51 -11.06
N SER A 184 -10.86 -40.99 -11.75
CA SER A 184 -11.85 -40.28 -12.53
C SER A 184 -13.02 -39.68 -11.74
N GLU A 185 -13.52 -38.58 -12.30
CA GLU A 185 -14.93 -38.22 -12.51
C GLU A 185 -15.85 -37.77 -11.35
N LYS A 186 -16.40 -36.56 -11.60
CA LYS A 186 -17.77 -36.08 -11.32
C LYS A 186 -18.09 -35.68 -9.88
N ALA A 187 -17.86 -34.40 -9.60
CA ALA A 187 -18.71 -33.63 -8.70
C ALA A 187 -19.09 -32.30 -9.36
N ALA A 188 -20.37 -31.95 -9.22
CA ALA A 188 -21.11 -30.91 -9.92
C ALA A 188 -20.43 -29.53 -9.95
N THR A 189 -20.61 -28.83 -11.07
CA THR A 189 -20.43 -27.38 -11.20
C THR A 189 -21.38 -26.65 -10.22
N ARG A 190 -21.02 -26.57 -8.95
CA ARG A 190 -21.46 -25.48 -8.07
C ARG A 190 -20.84 -24.21 -8.66
N GLY A 191 -21.66 -23.24 -9.07
CA GLY A 191 -21.16 -21.95 -9.51
C GLY A 191 -20.17 -21.43 -8.46
N GLN A 192 -19.00 -20.98 -8.91
CA GLN A 192 -17.96 -20.49 -7.98
C GLN A 192 -18.58 -19.47 -7.02
N PRO A 193 -18.32 -19.58 -5.70
CA PRO A 193 -18.83 -18.61 -4.75
C PRO A 193 -18.36 -17.21 -5.12
N ASN A 194 -19.27 -16.23 -5.16
CA ASN A 194 -18.91 -14.86 -5.46
C ASN A 194 -18.41 -14.17 -4.18
N PHE A 195 -17.09 -14.01 -4.08
CA PHE A 195 -16.45 -13.38 -2.92
C PHE A 195 -16.42 -11.84 -2.99
N SER A 196 -16.91 -11.20 -4.06
CA SER A 196 -16.76 -9.75 -4.25
C SER A 196 -17.39 -8.92 -3.13
N LYS A 197 -18.50 -9.37 -2.56
CA LYS A 197 -19.15 -8.69 -1.43
C LYS A 197 -18.36 -8.88 -0.14
N LEU A 198 -17.88 -10.10 0.11
CA LEU A 198 -16.99 -10.41 1.23
C LEU A 198 -15.71 -9.57 1.18
N PHE A 199 -15.04 -9.52 0.03
CA PHE A 199 -13.81 -8.74 -0.15
C PHE A 199 -14.04 -7.24 0.09
N ARG A 200 -15.16 -6.69 -0.40
CA ARG A 200 -15.53 -5.29 -0.13
C ARG A 200 -15.72 -5.01 1.37
N LEU A 201 -16.25 -5.96 2.14
CA LEU A 201 -16.39 -5.81 3.58
C LEU A 201 -15.05 -5.91 4.31
N LEU A 202 -14.19 -6.83 3.89
CA LEU A 202 -12.85 -7.04 4.46
C LEU A 202 -11.87 -5.90 4.16
N ALA A 203 -12.03 -5.21 3.02
CA ALA A 203 -11.20 -4.06 2.66
C ALA A 203 -11.49 -2.81 3.51
N LYS A 204 -12.65 -2.73 4.19
CA LYS A 204 -13.03 -1.55 4.97
C LYS A 204 -12.19 -1.41 6.25
N PRO A 205 -11.83 -0.17 6.65
CA PRO A 205 -11.10 0.07 7.90
C PRO A 205 -11.91 -0.36 9.14
N GLU A 206 -13.24 -0.23 9.09
CA GLU A 206 -14.16 -0.59 10.17
C GLU A 206 -14.63 -2.07 10.13
N ARG A 207 -13.95 -2.95 9.39
CA ARG A 207 -14.36 -4.36 9.22
C ARG A 207 -14.64 -5.11 10.53
N ASN A 208 -13.95 -4.75 11.62
CA ASN A 208 -14.17 -5.38 12.93
C ASN A 208 -15.59 -5.09 13.46
N SER A 209 -16.13 -3.90 13.19
CA SER A 209 -17.50 -3.52 13.53
C SER A 209 -18.53 -4.17 12.60
N LEU A 210 -18.09 -4.68 11.44
CA LEU A 210 -18.92 -5.36 10.44
C LEU A 210 -18.91 -6.89 10.59
N PHE A 211 -18.46 -7.42 11.74
CA PHE A 211 -18.31 -8.85 11.99
C PHE A 211 -19.55 -9.67 11.62
N ASP A 212 -20.75 -9.22 12.03
CA ASP A 212 -22.00 -9.94 11.75
C ASP A 212 -22.34 -9.96 10.24
N GLN A 213 -22.02 -8.88 9.52
CA GLN A 213 -22.20 -8.82 8.07
C GLN A 213 -21.21 -9.73 7.36
N ILE A 214 -19.93 -9.71 7.79
CA ILE A 214 -18.90 -10.59 7.24
C ILE A 214 -19.27 -12.06 7.50
N LYS A 215 -19.73 -12.39 8.70
CA LYS A 215 -20.22 -13.73 9.04
C LYS A 215 -21.36 -14.16 8.11
N ALA A 216 -22.37 -13.33 7.92
CA ALA A 216 -23.49 -13.62 7.04
C ALA A 216 -23.04 -13.83 5.58
N GLU A 217 -22.06 -13.06 5.09
CA GLU A 217 -21.51 -13.25 3.75
C GLU A 217 -20.66 -14.52 3.62
N VAL A 218 -19.89 -14.88 4.64
CA VAL A 218 -19.12 -16.14 4.66
C VAL A 218 -20.06 -17.35 4.65
N GLU A 219 -21.16 -17.27 5.42
CA GLU A 219 -22.23 -18.28 5.38
C GLU A 219 -22.92 -18.33 4.01
N ALA A 220 -23.17 -17.18 3.39
CA ALA A 220 -23.72 -17.08 2.03
C ALA A 220 -22.78 -17.65 0.95
N CYS A 221 -21.46 -17.57 1.16
CA CYS A 221 -20.45 -18.22 0.33
C CYS A 221 -20.34 -19.74 0.58
N GLY A 222 -21.15 -20.31 1.48
CA GLY A 222 -21.18 -21.73 1.78
C GLY A 222 -20.11 -22.18 2.78
N ASN A 223 -19.51 -21.25 3.56
CA ASN A 223 -18.43 -21.52 4.52
C ASN A 223 -17.22 -22.24 3.88
N ASP A 224 -16.94 -21.95 2.61
CA ASP A 224 -15.81 -22.49 1.88
C ASP A 224 -15.02 -21.35 1.23
N LEU A 225 -13.94 -20.98 1.90
CA LEU A 225 -12.97 -19.97 1.46
C LEU A 225 -11.70 -20.61 0.89
N SER A 226 -11.67 -21.94 0.70
CA SER A 226 -10.49 -22.66 0.23
C SER A 226 -10.12 -22.32 -1.22
N SER A 227 -11.10 -21.88 -2.00
CA SER A 227 -10.91 -21.47 -3.40
C SER A 227 -10.31 -20.06 -3.56
N ILE A 228 -10.13 -19.31 -2.47
CA ILE A 228 -9.47 -18.00 -2.54
C ILE A 228 -7.98 -18.25 -2.81
N GLY A 229 -7.52 -17.79 -3.98
CA GLY A 229 -6.12 -17.88 -4.37
C GLY A 229 -5.27 -16.75 -3.80
N ASP A 230 -3.94 -16.93 -3.86
CA ASP A 230 -2.98 -15.87 -3.55
C ASP A 230 -3.27 -14.61 -4.38
N GLY A 231 -3.15 -13.44 -3.75
CA GLY A 231 -3.40 -12.14 -4.38
C GLY A 231 -4.88 -11.75 -4.51
N GLN A 232 -5.83 -12.67 -4.25
CA GLN A 232 -7.26 -12.37 -4.28
C GLN A 232 -7.78 -11.86 -2.93
N TYR A 233 -7.07 -12.17 -1.85
CA TYR A 233 -7.44 -11.73 -0.52
C TYR A 233 -7.12 -10.23 -0.34
N PRO A 234 -8.10 -9.38 0.05
CA PRO A 234 -7.87 -7.95 0.15
C PRO A 234 -6.93 -7.63 1.32
N TYR A 235 -6.14 -6.56 1.17
CA TYR A 235 -5.25 -6.10 2.23
C TYR A 235 -6.05 -5.76 3.50
N GLY A 236 -5.66 -6.37 4.62
CA GLY A 236 -6.33 -6.14 5.90
C GLY A 236 -5.42 -6.39 7.09
N ASN A 237 -5.03 -5.31 7.78
CA ASN A 237 -4.40 -5.38 9.10
C ASN A 237 -5.24 -6.25 10.06
N PHE A 238 -4.74 -7.44 10.43
CA PHE A 238 -5.47 -8.42 11.23
C PHE A 238 -5.30 -8.15 12.73
N GLY A 239 -6.06 -7.17 13.21
CA GLY A 239 -6.10 -6.85 14.64
C GLY A 239 -6.99 -7.79 15.46
N ASP A 240 -8.10 -8.28 14.88
CA ASP A 240 -9.17 -8.98 15.61
C ASP A 240 -9.09 -10.52 15.50
N PRO A 241 -8.81 -11.23 16.61
CA PRO A 241 -8.76 -12.69 16.64
C PRO A 241 -10.11 -13.36 16.36
N LYS A 242 -11.25 -12.69 16.61
CA LYS A 242 -12.57 -13.26 16.35
C LYS A 242 -12.81 -13.38 14.85
N LEU A 243 -12.52 -12.31 14.10
CA LEU A 243 -12.64 -12.29 12.64
C LEU A 243 -11.69 -13.31 12.00
N LEU A 244 -10.43 -13.35 12.43
CA LEU A 244 -9.46 -14.33 11.92
C LEU A 244 -9.93 -15.78 12.16
N ARG A 245 -10.48 -16.07 13.34
CA ARG A 245 -11.02 -17.41 13.64
C ARG A 245 -12.16 -17.80 12.71
N LEU A 246 -13.06 -16.86 12.43
CA LEU A 246 -14.19 -17.08 11.54
C LEU A 246 -13.71 -17.44 10.13
N LEU A 247 -12.76 -16.68 9.59
CA LEU A 247 -12.23 -16.91 8.25
C LEU A 247 -11.45 -18.23 8.13
N LEU A 248 -10.60 -18.54 9.12
CA LEU A 248 -9.87 -19.81 9.15
C LEU A 248 -10.82 -21.01 9.30
N ASN A 249 -11.86 -20.91 10.12
CA ASN A 249 -12.87 -21.96 10.27
C ASN A 249 -13.70 -22.16 9.00
N ALA A 250 -13.86 -21.12 8.19
CA ALA A 250 -14.48 -21.19 6.87
C ALA A 250 -13.52 -21.67 5.77
N GLY A 251 -12.33 -22.15 6.13
CA GLY A 251 -11.39 -22.77 5.19
C GLY A 251 -10.45 -21.79 4.47
N LEU A 252 -10.30 -20.55 4.95
CA LEU A 252 -9.31 -19.64 4.40
C LEU A 252 -7.90 -20.26 4.51
N PRO A 253 -7.12 -20.37 3.42
CA PRO A 253 -5.78 -20.93 3.49
C PRO A 253 -4.91 -20.10 4.44
N PRO A 254 -4.24 -20.70 5.44
CA PRO A 254 -3.48 -19.94 6.44
C PRO A 254 -2.21 -19.31 5.87
N ASN A 255 -1.72 -19.83 4.76
CA ASN A 255 -0.54 -19.38 4.03
C ASN A 255 -0.86 -18.39 2.90
N ILE A 256 -2.12 -17.96 2.79
CA ILE A 256 -2.57 -17.06 1.73
C ILE A 256 -1.83 -15.74 1.76
N LEU A 257 -1.56 -15.22 0.56
CA LEU A 257 -1.02 -13.89 0.35
C LEU A 257 -2.14 -12.93 -0.04
N ASP A 258 -2.12 -11.74 0.54
CA ASP A 258 -2.99 -10.66 0.08
C ASP A 258 -2.54 -10.10 -1.28
N GLU A 259 -3.32 -9.16 -1.82
CA GLU A 259 -3.04 -8.47 -3.09
C GLU A 259 -1.67 -7.77 -3.14
N LYS A 260 -1.05 -7.49 -1.98
CA LYS A 260 0.27 -6.87 -1.86
C LYS A 260 1.38 -7.90 -1.64
N GLY A 261 1.06 -9.19 -1.53
CA GLY A 261 2.01 -10.25 -1.25
C GLY A 261 2.30 -10.44 0.25
N HIS A 262 1.51 -9.85 1.15
CA HIS A 262 1.67 -10.06 2.60
C HIS A 262 0.98 -11.33 3.06
N SER A 263 1.67 -12.12 3.87
CA SER A 263 1.05 -13.26 4.54
C SER A 263 0.15 -12.82 5.70
N LEU A 264 -0.81 -13.68 6.08
CA LEU A 264 -1.64 -13.45 7.26
C LEU A 264 -0.82 -13.18 8.53
N LEU A 265 0.33 -13.84 8.68
CA LEU A 265 1.21 -13.66 9.83
C LEU A 265 1.80 -12.25 9.90
N ILE A 266 2.18 -11.69 8.75
CA ILE A 266 2.70 -10.33 8.64
C ILE A 266 1.60 -9.32 8.98
N GLN A 267 0.39 -9.52 8.47
CA GLN A 267 -0.77 -8.67 8.81
C GLN A 267 -1.14 -8.76 10.29
N ALA A 268 -0.87 -9.88 10.94
CA ALA A 268 -1.13 -10.09 12.36
C ALA A 268 -0.03 -9.57 13.30
N ALA A 269 1.07 -8.97 12.80
CA ALA A 269 2.21 -8.56 13.61
C ALA A 269 1.87 -7.59 14.77
N GLY A 270 0.76 -6.85 14.66
CA GLY A 270 0.24 -5.98 15.73
C GLY A 270 -0.63 -6.70 16.79
N SER A 271 -1.01 -7.96 16.57
CA SER A 271 -1.93 -8.72 17.42
C SER A 271 -1.34 -10.07 17.82
N PRO A 272 -0.69 -10.19 18.99
CA PRO A 272 -0.10 -11.44 19.47
C PRO A 272 -1.06 -12.63 19.46
N LYS A 273 -2.35 -12.38 19.72
CA LYS A 273 -3.37 -13.44 19.75
C LYS A 273 -3.73 -13.96 18.36
N CYS A 274 -3.70 -13.10 17.34
CA CYS A 274 -3.81 -13.53 15.94
C CYS A 274 -2.57 -14.33 15.51
N MET A 275 -1.37 -13.86 15.86
CA MET A 275 -0.12 -14.57 15.57
C MET A 275 -0.08 -15.95 16.22
N GLU A 276 -0.53 -16.07 17.48
CA GLU A 276 -0.60 -17.36 18.18
C GLU A 276 -1.48 -18.37 17.43
N MET A 277 -2.64 -17.92 16.92
CA MET A 277 -3.54 -18.78 16.15
C MET A 277 -2.89 -19.25 14.84
N LEU A 278 -2.17 -18.35 14.16
CA LEU A 278 -1.50 -18.62 12.88
C LEU A 278 -0.27 -19.52 13.03
N LEU A 279 0.57 -19.29 14.04
CA LEU A 279 1.75 -20.12 14.30
C LEU A 279 1.38 -21.54 14.75
N LYS A 280 0.25 -21.72 15.45
CA LYS A 280 -0.29 -23.06 15.76
C LYS A 280 -0.65 -23.89 14.51
N LEU A 281 -0.84 -23.25 13.36
CA LEU A 281 -1.07 -23.92 12.09
C LEU A 281 0.24 -24.31 11.37
N GLY A 282 1.40 -24.13 12.02
CA GLY A 282 2.69 -24.53 11.47
C GLY A 282 3.26 -23.56 10.44
N LEU A 283 2.79 -22.31 10.42
CA LEU A 283 3.34 -21.28 9.55
C LEU A 283 4.78 -20.93 9.97
N ASP A 284 5.65 -20.76 8.97
CA ASP A 284 7.01 -20.31 9.20
C ASP A 284 7.04 -18.86 9.69
N VAL A 285 7.54 -18.66 10.91
CA VAL A 285 7.67 -17.35 11.56
C VAL A 285 8.64 -16.41 10.81
N ASN A 286 9.59 -16.99 10.08
CA ASN A 286 10.61 -16.29 9.31
C ASN A 286 10.25 -16.13 7.84
N ARG A 287 9.02 -16.47 7.45
CA ARG A 287 8.57 -16.32 6.07
C ARG A 287 8.70 -14.86 5.62
N ILE A 288 9.37 -14.70 4.50
CA ILE A 288 9.52 -13.45 3.78
C ILE A 288 8.26 -13.25 2.92
N CYS A 289 7.65 -12.06 2.95
CA CYS A 289 6.56 -11.74 2.03
C CYS A 289 7.06 -11.58 0.59
N ASP A 290 6.13 -11.75 -0.34
CA ASP A 290 6.38 -11.61 -1.78
C ASP A 290 6.11 -10.18 -2.27
N ASP A 291 6.03 -9.23 -1.33
CA ASP A 291 5.93 -7.81 -1.62
C ASP A 291 7.29 -7.23 -2.06
N VAL A 292 7.28 -5.97 -2.50
CA VAL A 292 8.49 -5.26 -2.95
C VAL A 292 9.54 -5.14 -1.83
N TYR A 293 9.10 -5.17 -0.57
CA TYR A 293 9.95 -4.97 0.59
C TYR A 293 10.64 -6.26 1.05
N ARG A 294 10.08 -7.44 0.73
CA ARG A 294 10.54 -8.75 1.18
C ARG A 294 10.83 -8.78 2.68
N SER A 295 9.85 -8.31 3.44
CA SER A 295 9.92 -8.19 4.89
C SER A 295 9.44 -9.46 5.60
N THR A 296 9.83 -9.63 6.86
CA THR A 296 9.30 -10.67 7.76
C THR A 296 8.27 -10.07 8.71
N ALA A 297 7.53 -10.92 9.44
CA ALA A 297 6.61 -10.46 10.48
C ALA A 297 7.32 -9.59 11.54
N LEU A 298 8.60 -9.85 11.81
CA LEU A 298 9.41 -9.09 12.76
C LEU A 298 9.74 -7.67 12.25
N HIS A 299 10.02 -7.52 10.95
CA HIS A 299 10.14 -6.19 10.31
C HIS A 299 8.85 -5.39 10.44
N ARG A 300 7.70 -6.04 10.23
CA ARG A 300 6.40 -5.39 10.36
C ARG A 300 6.10 -4.98 11.81
N ALA A 301 6.41 -5.83 12.78
CA ALA A 301 6.27 -5.48 14.20
C ALA A 301 7.15 -4.27 14.57
N ALA A 302 8.38 -4.21 14.06
CA ALA A 302 9.27 -3.06 14.23
C ALA A 302 8.68 -1.77 13.62
N HIS A 303 8.17 -1.85 12.38
CA HIS A 303 7.57 -0.72 11.67
C HIS A 303 6.26 -0.22 12.33
N VAL A 304 5.47 -1.10 12.92
CA VAL A 304 4.24 -0.70 13.63
C VAL A 304 4.54 -0.21 15.06
N GLY A 305 5.75 -0.43 15.58
CA GLY A 305 6.10 -0.12 16.98
C GLY A 305 5.50 -1.13 17.98
N SER A 306 5.13 -2.32 17.51
CA SER A 306 4.50 -3.37 18.32
C SER A 306 5.55 -4.15 19.12
N GLU A 307 5.91 -3.65 20.30
CA GLU A 307 6.86 -4.35 21.18
C GLU A 307 6.30 -5.67 21.69
N THR A 308 5.00 -5.73 21.98
CA THR A 308 4.33 -6.98 22.36
C THR A 308 4.38 -7.99 21.22
N GLY A 309 4.19 -7.55 19.98
CA GLY A 309 4.30 -8.39 18.79
C GLY A 309 5.73 -8.87 18.55
N ALA A 310 6.71 -7.97 18.67
CA ALA A 310 8.13 -8.33 18.54
C ALA A 310 8.56 -9.35 19.59
N LYS A 311 8.20 -9.17 20.87
CA LYS A 311 8.46 -10.14 21.95
C LYS A 311 7.85 -11.50 21.63
N PHE A 312 6.61 -11.51 21.16
CA PHE A 312 5.90 -12.75 20.82
C PHE A 312 6.59 -13.49 19.66
N LEU A 313 6.94 -12.79 18.59
CA LEU A 313 7.63 -13.36 17.43
C LEU A 313 9.00 -13.92 17.81
N LEU A 314 9.81 -13.17 18.57
CA LEU A 314 11.11 -13.64 19.06
C LEU A 314 10.98 -14.89 19.95
N ALA A 315 9.99 -14.93 20.84
CA ALA A 315 9.71 -16.09 21.68
C ALA A 315 9.30 -17.34 20.87
N ASN A 316 8.80 -17.15 19.65
CA ASN A 316 8.44 -18.24 18.73
C ASN A 316 9.52 -18.50 17.66
N GLY A 317 10.75 -18.00 17.84
CA GLY A 317 11.89 -18.32 16.96
C GLY A 317 12.06 -17.40 15.75
N ALA A 318 11.46 -16.20 15.77
CA ALA A 318 11.76 -15.20 14.74
C ALA A 318 13.23 -14.77 14.80
N ASP A 319 13.88 -14.71 13.63
CA ASP A 319 15.28 -14.33 13.50
C ASP A 319 15.42 -12.81 13.28
N PRO A 320 16.00 -12.05 14.23
CA PRO A 320 16.22 -10.62 14.12
C PRO A 320 17.36 -10.23 13.16
N SER A 321 18.08 -11.20 12.58
CA SER A 321 19.18 -10.96 11.65
C SER A 321 18.78 -10.98 10.18
N ILE A 322 17.55 -11.44 9.86
CA ILE A 322 17.06 -11.50 8.49
C ILE A 322 17.02 -10.09 7.90
N LYS A 323 17.58 -9.96 6.69
CA LYS A 323 17.56 -8.70 5.95
C LYS A 323 16.41 -8.70 4.96
N ASN A 324 15.71 -7.57 4.88
CA ASN A 324 14.75 -7.31 3.82
C ASN A 324 15.45 -6.96 2.49
N GLU A 325 14.70 -6.63 1.44
CA GLU A 325 15.26 -6.32 0.11
C GLU A 325 16.21 -5.10 0.12
N TYR A 326 16.06 -4.19 1.10
CA TYR A 326 16.96 -3.05 1.29
C TYR A 326 18.20 -3.35 2.15
N GLY A 327 18.43 -4.63 2.49
CA GLY A 327 19.54 -5.03 3.34
C GLY A 327 19.37 -4.63 4.81
N LYS A 328 18.18 -4.16 5.21
CA LYS A 328 17.89 -3.72 6.59
C LYS A 328 17.40 -4.90 7.41
N ILE A 329 17.83 -4.95 8.67
CA ILE A 329 17.30 -5.87 9.68
C ILE A 329 16.08 -5.25 10.39
N PRO A 330 15.23 -6.02 11.09
CA PRO A 330 14.04 -5.51 11.78
C PRO A 330 14.33 -4.32 12.70
N GLN A 331 15.45 -4.35 13.44
CA GLN A 331 15.88 -3.25 14.30
C GLN A 331 16.03 -1.90 13.56
N GLN A 332 16.50 -1.93 12.32
CA GLN A 332 16.70 -0.74 11.48
C GLN A 332 15.40 -0.26 10.80
N CYS A 333 14.35 -1.07 10.87
CA CYS A 333 13.00 -0.75 10.41
C CYS A 333 12.08 -0.29 11.54
N VAL A 334 12.60 -0.10 12.76
CA VAL A 334 11.81 0.43 13.88
C VAL A 334 11.31 1.82 13.53
N ASN A 335 10.00 2.02 13.67
CA ASN A 335 9.39 3.32 13.44
C ASN A 335 9.94 4.35 14.43
N ARG A 336 10.45 5.46 13.89
CA ARG A 336 11.08 6.52 14.67
C ARG A 336 10.10 7.21 15.62
N LEU A 337 8.81 7.18 15.30
CA LEU A 337 7.70 7.74 16.07
C LEU A 337 7.15 6.76 17.12
N ALA A 338 7.63 5.52 17.17
CA ALA A 338 7.16 4.55 18.15
C ALA A 338 7.50 5.05 19.58
N PRO A 339 6.53 5.15 20.50
CA PRO A 339 6.77 5.70 21.83
C PRO A 339 7.79 4.88 22.63
N ASN A 340 7.94 3.60 22.28
CA ASN A 340 8.85 2.62 22.87
C ASN A 340 10.05 2.29 21.97
N ARG A 341 10.42 3.16 21.01
CA ARG A 341 11.51 2.95 20.04
C ARG A 341 12.77 2.36 20.66
N LYS A 342 13.34 2.99 21.69
CA LYS A 342 14.61 2.54 22.30
C LYS A 342 14.52 1.14 22.89
N ALA A 343 13.39 0.82 23.53
CA ALA A 343 13.15 -0.51 24.08
C ALA A 343 12.99 -1.55 22.96
N LEU A 344 12.30 -1.19 21.89
CA LEU A 344 12.10 -2.05 20.73
C LEU A 344 13.40 -2.28 19.94
N GLU A 345 14.22 -1.25 19.77
CA GLU A 345 15.55 -1.37 19.16
C GLU A 345 16.45 -2.29 19.98
N ALA A 346 16.47 -2.13 21.31
CA ALA A 346 17.26 -2.99 22.18
C ALA A 346 16.78 -4.46 22.14
N LEU A 347 15.46 -4.66 22.09
CA LEU A 347 14.86 -5.99 21.97
C LEU A 347 15.21 -6.69 20.65
N LEU A 348 15.30 -5.94 19.56
CA LEU A 348 15.54 -6.45 18.21
C LEU A 348 17.03 -6.54 17.84
N GLN A 349 17.95 -6.28 18.78
CA GLN A 349 19.37 -6.46 18.53
C GLN A 349 19.69 -7.92 18.22
N PRO A 350 20.35 -8.23 17.09
CA PRO A 350 20.77 -9.58 16.79
C PRO A 350 21.85 -10.05 17.78
N PRO A 351 21.87 -11.34 18.15
CA PRO A 351 22.88 -11.88 19.05
C PRO A 351 24.28 -11.79 18.40
N GLY A 352 25.17 -10.97 18.97
CA GLY A 352 26.58 -10.86 18.54
C GLY A 352 27.04 -9.47 18.06
N SER A 353 26.18 -8.46 18.05
CA SER A 353 26.57 -7.06 17.80
C SER A 353 26.98 -6.38 19.11
N VAL A 354 28.25 -6.54 19.51
CA VAL A 354 28.89 -5.77 20.61
C VAL A 354 29.94 -4.84 20.03
#